data_AF-A0A4T0W3Q8-F1
#
_entry.id   AF-A0A4T0W3Q8-F1
#
_cell.length_a   1.000
_cell.length_b   1.000
_cell.length_c   1.000
_cell.angle_alpha   90.00
_cell.angle_beta   90.00
_cell.angle_gamma   90.00
#
_symmetry.space_group_name_H-M   'P 1'
#
loop_
_entity.id
_entity.type
_entity.pdbx_description
1 polymer ?
#
loop_
_entity_poly.entity_id
_entity_poly.type
_entity_poly.pdbx_seq_one_letter_code
_entity_poly.pdbx_strand_id
1 'polypeptide(L)'
;MYALTVLLAALCVETKTSVQSADVEAVAAAIKARPGTHIVKEFNSPVFKGASIESETETTDTLSTIDNVESVWPSRMVKLDPAPKKELDKRDATAVPIADIHKSTGVYRLHEAGILGEGVKVAVVDTGIYYGHSADYTDDETLIEAFLAAYDDDVDVITCSIGGADGWPDSAWQRVSDRIAATGIIITIAAGNSGWEGAYHGSSGSSAKGVIAVASTETPVIVGKPFNATFTDKAGASKTVTLGYMADEAFPETMNRPIVPLTLDLTSAVARGCQPFPPGTPSFANSIILLRSGGCQNLVKQRNARAFGADYVLTYNDESVLEIPFGYETATVGTISGDAGHEIIALIKDGGNVTGDFSLDQTRPIGIVSPYGNLANDFTSIGALNDLSIKPDIAAPGGNIYSTYLQMPTWTILSGTSMATPYVAGVAALYISKFGGKKVHGAKFSEQLMMRIISSGERVAWSHGIVTQDFTASVAQVGTGLVNASKVLEYTTQLSLERFALNDTANFAAQHTVAVTNNAAEVVTYSFSVEPAAGFDTLDASDPNRLAKYPLAPQIMVPEVALPEDGFSVGPGETKTAEFTFKVPEGLNARLLPTYSGSIAVKSSKGESLAIPYLGKCI
;
A
#
# COMPACT_ATOMS: atom_id res chain seq x y z
N MET A 1 -26.03 26.36 16.26
CA MET A 1 -27.45 26.13 15.98
C MET A 1 -27.47 25.23 14.75
N TYR A 2 -27.40 23.91 14.96
CA TYR A 2 -27.40 22.94 13.87
C TYR A 2 -28.84 22.83 13.37
N ALA A 3 -29.11 23.35 12.17
CA ALA A 3 -30.35 23.05 11.49
C ALA A 3 -30.38 21.54 11.26
N LEU A 4 -31.43 20.88 11.75
CA LEU A 4 -31.78 19.52 11.36
C LEU A 4 -32.11 19.57 9.87
N THR A 5 -31.12 19.33 9.02
CA THR A 5 -31.35 19.08 7.60
C THR A 5 -32.10 17.75 7.53
N VAL A 6 -33.27 17.74 6.90
CA VAL A 6 -33.96 16.51 6.52
C VAL A 6 -32.94 15.66 5.75
N LEU A 7 -32.67 14.44 6.21
CA LEU A 7 -31.77 13.53 5.48
C LEU A 7 -32.44 13.21 4.15
N LEU A 8 -32.00 13.84 3.06
CA LEU A 8 -32.23 13.30 1.72
C LEU A 8 -31.42 12.01 1.61
N ALA A 9 -32.10 10.91 1.33
CA ALA A 9 -31.45 9.64 1.01
C ALA A 9 -30.96 9.70 -0.44
N ALA A 10 -29.64 9.66 -0.63
CA ALA A 10 -29.03 9.45 -1.94
C ALA A 10 -29.04 7.94 -2.24
N LEU A 11 -29.54 7.53 -3.40
CA LEU A 11 -29.77 6.14 -3.79
C LEU A 11 -29.35 5.92 -5.24
N CYS A 12 -28.67 4.80 -5.52
CA CYS A 12 -28.38 4.35 -6.88
C CYS A 12 -29.38 3.26 -7.28
N VAL A 13 -30.06 3.43 -8.40
CA VAL A 13 -31.04 2.49 -8.95
C VAL A 13 -30.46 1.91 -10.24
N GLU A 14 -30.43 0.58 -10.34
CA GLU A 14 -30.08 -0.13 -11.57
C GLU A 14 -31.33 -0.68 -12.27
N THR A 15 -31.37 -0.56 -13.59
CA THR A 15 -32.41 -1.15 -14.44
C THR A 15 -32.05 -2.53 -14.96
N LYS A 16 -33.03 -3.39 -15.19
CA LYS A 16 -32.84 -4.71 -15.79
C LYS A 16 -32.21 -4.60 -17.19
N THR A 17 -31.17 -5.40 -17.44
CA THR A 17 -30.42 -5.39 -18.71
C THR A 17 -31.03 -6.27 -19.81
N SER A 18 -31.99 -7.14 -19.48
CA SER A 18 -32.62 -8.10 -20.41
C SER A 18 -33.79 -7.52 -21.22
N VAL A 19 -34.17 -6.27 -20.99
CA VAL A 19 -35.28 -5.58 -21.68
C VAL A 19 -34.69 -4.45 -22.52
N GLN A 20 -35.13 -4.32 -23.78
CA GLN A 20 -34.58 -3.38 -24.78
C GLN A 20 -34.52 -1.93 -24.27
N SER A 21 -33.72 -1.11 -24.97
CA SER A 21 -33.31 0.30 -24.74
C SER A 21 -34.35 1.35 -24.31
N ALA A 22 -35.59 0.97 -24.01
CA ALA A 22 -36.66 1.81 -23.48
C ALA A 22 -36.71 1.88 -21.93
N ASP A 23 -35.84 1.15 -21.21
CA ASP A 23 -36.07 0.88 -19.78
C ASP A 23 -35.53 1.94 -18.80
N VAL A 24 -34.39 2.59 -19.09
CA VAL A 24 -33.86 3.66 -18.21
C VAL A 24 -34.79 4.87 -18.19
N GLU A 25 -35.31 5.27 -19.36
CA GLU A 25 -36.28 6.37 -19.44
C GLU A 25 -37.59 6.04 -18.72
N ALA A 26 -38.07 4.78 -18.81
CA ALA A 26 -39.27 4.33 -18.13
C ALA A 26 -39.11 4.29 -16.61
N VAL A 27 -38.01 3.72 -16.11
CA VAL A 27 -37.67 3.72 -14.68
C VAL A 27 -37.45 5.13 -14.17
N ALA A 28 -36.72 5.98 -14.91
CA ALA A 28 -36.53 7.39 -14.56
C ALA A 28 -37.85 8.16 -14.52
N ALA A 29 -38.77 7.92 -15.47
CA ALA A 29 -40.10 8.51 -15.45
C ALA A 29 -40.94 8.03 -14.25
N ALA A 30 -40.88 6.74 -13.93
CA ALA A 30 -41.56 6.17 -12.76
C ALA A 30 -41.04 6.76 -11.44
N ILE A 31 -39.72 6.98 -11.33
CA ILE A 31 -39.10 7.63 -10.18
C ILE A 31 -39.53 9.10 -10.11
N LYS A 32 -39.45 9.85 -11.22
CA LYS A 32 -39.86 11.28 -11.29
C LYS A 32 -41.33 11.50 -10.94
N ALA A 33 -42.18 10.49 -11.13
CA ALA A 33 -43.59 10.54 -10.77
C ALA A 33 -43.85 10.39 -9.26
N ARG A 34 -42.86 9.95 -8.47
CA ARG A 34 -43.00 9.77 -7.02
C ARG A 34 -42.76 11.09 -6.28
N PRO A 35 -43.61 11.47 -5.30
CA PRO A 35 -43.43 12.73 -4.57
C PRO A 35 -42.14 12.75 -3.74
N GLY A 36 -41.39 13.85 -3.79
CA GLY A 36 -40.19 14.03 -2.97
C GLY A 36 -38.93 13.33 -3.50
N THR A 37 -38.96 12.84 -4.74
CA THR A 37 -37.78 12.30 -5.44
C THR A 37 -37.18 13.33 -6.39
N HIS A 38 -35.85 13.30 -6.51
CA HIS A 38 -35.08 14.08 -7.46
C HIS A 38 -34.05 13.17 -8.12
N ILE A 39 -33.99 13.14 -9.46
CA ILE A 39 -32.93 12.40 -10.16
C ILE A 39 -31.72 13.32 -10.28
N VAL A 40 -30.62 12.91 -9.65
CA VAL A 40 -29.32 13.61 -9.68
C VAL A 40 -28.60 13.31 -10.99
N LYS A 41 -28.56 12.03 -11.39
CA LYS A 41 -27.85 11.56 -12.58
C LYS A 41 -28.54 10.37 -13.22
N GLU A 42 -28.57 10.31 -14.54
CA GLU A 42 -28.95 9.12 -15.30
C GLU A 42 -27.70 8.51 -15.94
N PHE A 43 -27.57 7.18 -15.87
CA PHE A 43 -26.49 6.40 -16.43
C PHE A 43 -27.01 5.55 -17.58
N ASN A 44 -26.37 5.65 -18.74
CA ASN A 44 -26.73 4.86 -19.91
C ASN A 44 -25.47 4.40 -20.65
N SER A 45 -24.81 3.39 -20.09
CA SER A 45 -23.60 2.76 -20.63
C SER A 45 -23.86 1.27 -20.92
N PRO A 46 -23.13 0.63 -21.86
CA PRO A 46 -23.22 -0.82 -22.08
C PRO A 46 -22.98 -1.67 -20.84
N VAL A 47 -22.21 -1.18 -19.87
CA VAL A 47 -21.88 -1.89 -18.62
C VAL A 47 -22.76 -1.48 -17.43
N PHE A 48 -23.48 -0.36 -17.53
CA PHE A 48 -24.36 0.11 -16.45
C PHE A 48 -25.48 1.02 -16.94
N LYS A 49 -26.71 0.72 -16.51
CA LYS A 49 -27.92 1.46 -16.83
C LYS A 49 -28.71 1.71 -15.56
N GLY A 50 -28.99 2.97 -15.25
CA GLY A 50 -29.54 3.32 -13.95
C GLY A 50 -29.68 4.81 -13.71
N ALA A 51 -29.94 5.19 -12.46
CA ALA A 51 -30.00 6.57 -12.02
C ALA A 51 -29.52 6.72 -10.58
N SER A 52 -28.82 7.82 -10.28
CA SER A 52 -28.65 8.31 -8.92
C SER A 52 -29.78 9.27 -8.58
N ILE A 53 -30.36 9.11 -7.40
CA ILE A 53 -31.55 9.84 -6.97
C ILE A 53 -31.37 10.32 -5.53
N GLU A 54 -31.96 11.47 -5.23
CA GLU A 54 -32.18 11.95 -3.87
C GLU A 54 -33.66 11.82 -3.53
N SER A 55 -33.98 11.36 -2.32
CA SER A 55 -35.38 11.26 -1.89
C SER A 55 -35.57 11.54 -0.40
N GLU A 56 -36.67 12.21 -0.06
CA GLU A 56 -37.14 12.39 1.32
C GLU A 56 -38.17 11.31 1.74
N THR A 57 -38.71 10.56 0.77
CA THR A 57 -39.92 9.74 0.94
C THR A 57 -39.72 8.28 0.53
N GLU A 58 -38.72 8.00 -0.29
CA GLU A 58 -38.44 6.68 -0.84
C GLU A 58 -37.27 6.01 -0.14
N THR A 59 -37.30 4.69 -0.07
CA THR A 59 -36.23 3.84 0.46
C THR A 59 -35.76 2.86 -0.62
N THR A 60 -34.67 2.13 -0.33
CA THR A 60 -34.23 1.02 -1.19
C THR A 60 -35.37 0.03 -1.46
N ASP A 61 -36.16 -0.28 -0.43
CA ASP A 61 -37.28 -1.21 -0.52
C ASP A 61 -38.40 -0.67 -1.42
N THR A 62 -38.81 0.59 -1.25
CA THR A 62 -39.92 1.15 -2.05
C THR A 62 -39.53 1.29 -3.52
N LEU A 63 -38.29 1.63 -3.83
CA LEU A 63 -37.80 1.75 -5.21
C LEU A 63 -37.58 0.39 -5.87
N SER A 64 -37.22 -0.64 -5.11
CA SER A 64 -37.07 -2.01 -5.62
C SER A 64 -38.38 -2.59 -6.18
N THR A 65 -39.53 -2.04 -5.77
CA THR A 65 -40.86 -2.43 -6.28
C THR A 65 -41.23 -1.80 -7.62
N ILE A 66 -40.46 -0.82 -8.12
CA ILE A 66 -40.70 -0.24 -9.44
C ILE A 66 -40.42 -1.31 -10.50
N ASP A 67 -41.35 -1.49 -11.43
CA ASP A 67 -41.15 -2.39 -12.55
C ASP A 67 -39.84 -2.08 -13.27
N ASN A 68 -39.10 -3.14 -13.62
CA ASN A 68 -37.80 -3.09 -14.29
C ASN A 68 -36.62 -2.51 -13.50
N VAL A 69 -36.81 -2.19 -12.21
CA VAL A 69 -35.68 -2.04 -11.28
C VAL A 69 -35.10 -3.42 -10.96
N GLU A 70 -33.79 -3.56 -11.12
CA GLU A 70 -33.05 -4.79 -10.79
C GLU A 70 -32.48 -4.72 -9.38
N SER A 71 -31.94 -3.57 -8.98
CA SER A 71 -31.29 -3.39 -7.69
C SER A 71 -31.27 -1.92 -7.28
N VAL A 72 -31.29 -1.67 -5.98
CA VAL A 72 -31.21 -0.32 -5.41
C VAL A 72 -30.23 -0.33 -4.25
N TRP A 73 -29.35 0.65 -4.20
CA TRP A 73 -28.36 0.81 -3.14
C TRP A 73 -28.45 2.19 -2.53
N PRO A 74 -28.08 2.36 -1.25
CA PRO A 74 -27.67 3.68 -0.76
C PRO A 74 -26.46 4.17 -1.56
N SER A 75 -26.53 5.39 -2.09
CA SER A 75 -25.34 6.10 -2.54
C SER A 75 -24.57 6.58 -1.31
N ARG A 76 -23.26 6.36 -1.31
CA ARG A 76 -22.41 6.67 -0.16
C ARG A 76 -21.54 7.87 -0.47
N MET A 77 -21.38 8.70 0.54
CA MET A 77 -20.34 9.73 0.56
C MET A 77 -19.00 9.09 0.88
N VAL A 78 -18.04 9.27 -0.01
CA VAL A 78 -16.65 8.87 0.20
C VAL A 78 -15.87 10.11 0.63
N LYS A 79 -15.46 10.13 1.90
CA LYS A 79 -14.61 11.20 2.43
C LYS A 79 -13.17 10.97 1.96
N LEU A 80 -12.56 12.01 1.43
CA LEU A 80 -11.17 11.97 1.00
C LEU A 80 -10.26 12.17 2.22
N ASP A 81 -9.15 11.44 2.27
CA ASP A 81 -8.13 11.68 3.28
C ASP A 81 -7.55 13.10 3.10
N PRO A 82 -7.37 13.86 4.19
CA PRO A 82 -6.97 15.26 4.10
C PRO A 82 -5.58 15.39 3.47
N ALA A 83 -5.49 16.03 2.30
CA ALA A 83 -4.21 16.41 1.70
C ALA A 83 -3.54 17.51 2.53
N PRO A 84 -2.22 17.45 2.81
CA PRO A 84 -1.51 18.56 3.42
C PRO A 84 -1.49 19.77 2.47
N LYS A 85 -2.07 20.90 2.92
CA LYS A 85 -2.11 22.19 2.19
C LYS A 85 -0.88 23.03 2.56
N LYS A 86 -0.02 23.41 1.61
CA LYS A 86 1.10 24.36 1.86
C LYS A 86 1.53 25.06 0.57
N GLU A 87 1.36 26.38 0.50
CA GLU A 87 1.88 27.20 -0.62
C GLU A 87 3.42 27.36 -0.56
N LEU A 88 4.08 27.53 -1.73
CA LEU A 88 5.16 28.51 -2.04
C LEU A 88 6.17 28.05 -3.13
N ASP A 89 6.34 28.89 -4.16
CA ASP A 89 7.47 29.26 -5.06
C ASP A 89 8.60 28.30 -5.59
N LYS A 90 8.99 28.61 -6.85
CA LYS A 90 9.68 27.86 -7.94
C LYS A 90 11.09 27.27 -7.68
N ARG A 91 11.39 26.09 -8.27
CA ARG A 91 12.72 25.49 -8.62
C ARG A 91 12.62 24.12 -9.31
N ASP A 92 13.72 23.71 -9.96
CA ASP A 92 13.84 22.73 -11.05
C ASP A 92 14.45 21.38 -10.61
N ALA A 93 14.04 20.26 -11.22
CA ALA A 93 14.26 18.90 -10.69
C ALA A 93 15.42 18.13 -11.35
N THR A 94 16.31 17.52 -10.55
CA THR A 94 17.25 16.49 -11.03
C THR A 94 17.40 15.33 -10.04
N ALA A 95 17.14 14.12 -10.57
CA ALA A 95 17.46 12.76 -10.13
C ALA A 95 17.68 12.48 -8.63
N VAL A 96 16.56 12.18 -7.93
CA VAL A 96 16.56 11.22 -6.81
C VAL A 96 16.82 9.82 -7.38
N PRO A 97 17.45 8.88 -6.65
CA PRO A 97 17.56 7.47 -7.05
C PRO A 97 16.19 6.74 -7.06
N ILE A 98 15.22 7.21 -7.86
CA ILE A 98 13.90 6.57 -8.06
C ILE A 98 14.06 5.11 -8.48
N ALA A 99 15.14 4.79 -9.21
CA ALA A 99 15.49 3.43 -9.60
C ALA A 99 15.59 2.46 -8.42
N ASP A 100 15.89 2.92 -7.20
CA ASP A 100 16.07 2.04 -6.06
C ASP A 100 14.74 1.53 -5.47
N ILE A 101 13.63 2.27 -5.61
CA ILE A 101 12.29 1.78 -5.28
C ILE A 101 11.91 0.63 -6.23
N HIS A 102 12.31 0.74 -7.49
CA HIS A 102 12.08 -0.29 -8.50
C HIS A 102 12.93 -1.55 -8.29
N LYS A 103 13.99 -1.51 -7.46
CA LYS A 103 14.86 -2.67 -7.20
C LYS A 103 14.15 -3.78 -6.45
N SER A 104 13.39 -3.46 -5.40
CA SER A 104 12.73 -4.48 -4.56
C SER A 104 11.59 -5.20 -5.28
N THR A 105 11.00 -4.57 -6.30
CA THR A 105 9.86 -5.10 -7.07
C THR A 105 10.26 -5.65 -8.45
N GLY A 106 11.54 -5.54 -8.84
CA GLY A 106 12.03 -6.00 -10.14
C GLY A 106 11.71 -5.09 -11.34
N VAL A 107 10.96 -3.99 -11.14
CA VAL A 107 10.62 -3.04 -12.22
C VAL A 107 11.86 -2.48 -12.93
N TYR A 108 12.98 -2.30 -12.21
CA TYR A 108 14.22 -1.78 -12.81
C TYR A 108 14.73 -2.67 -13.95
N ARG A 109 14.60 -4.00 -13.83
CA ARG A 109 15.05 -4.95 -14.85
C ARG A 109 14.24 -4.80 -16.13
N LEU A 110 12.95 -4.53 -15.99
CA LEU A 110 12.05 -4.32 -17.11
C LEU A 110 12.39 -3.02 -17.85
N HIS A 111 12.67 -1.96 -17.10
CA HIS A 111 13.15 -0.69 -17.66
C HIS A 111 14.51 -0.85 -18.37
N GLU A 112 15.47 -1.56 -17.77
CA GLU A 112 16.76 -1.89 -18.42
C GLU A 112 16.59 -2.72 -19.70
N ALA A 113 15.56 -3.57 -19.76
CA ALA A 113 15.17 -4.32 -20.95
C ALA A 113 14.35 -3.50 -21.97
N GLY A 114 14.16 -2.20 -21.74
CA GLY A 114 13.43 -1.29 -22.64
C GLY A 114 11.90 -1.40 -22.57
N ILE A 115 11.36 -2.08 -21.56
CA ILE A 115 9.91 -2.19 -21.35
C ILE A 115 9.50 -1.02 -20.47
N LEU A 116 8.84 -0.02 -21.04
CA LEU A 116 8.56 1.27 -20.38
C LEU A 116 7.07 1.64 -20.32
N GLY A 117 6.17 0.74 -20.74
CA GLY A 117 4.72 1.00 -20.75
C GLY A 117 4.22 1.68 -22.03
N GLU A 118 5.01 1.70 -23.11
CA GLU A 118 4.66 2.39 -24.36
C GLU A 118 3.31 1.90 -24.93
N GLY A 119 2.47 2.86 -25.34
CA GLY A 119 1.19 2.61 -26.00
C GLY A 119 0.03 2.23 -25.08
N VAL A 120 0.25 2.09 -23.77
CA VAL A 120 -0.79 1.75 -22.79
C VAL A 120 -1.53 2.99 -22.31
N LYS A 121 -2.87 2.93 -22.26
CA LYS A 121 -3.70 4.00 -21.68
C LYS A 121 -4.07 3.68 -20.24
N VAL A 122 -3.73 4.58 -19.33
CA VAL A 122 -4.08 4.49 -17.90
C VAL A 122 -4.98 5.67 -17.54
N ALA A 123 -6.21 5.39 -17.09
CA ALA A 123 -7.07 6.38 -16.45
C ALA A 123 -6.75 6.47 -14.95
N VAL A 124 -6.43 7.67 -14.49
CA VAL A 124 -6.22 7.95 -13.06
C VAL A 124 -7.47 8.62 -12.52
N VAL A 125 -8.17 7.94 -11.63
CA VAL A 125 -9.34 8.44 -10.90
C VAL A 125 -8.89 8.81 -9.49
N ASP A 126 -8.80 10.10 -9.22
CA ASP A 126 -8.38 10.64 -7.94
C ASP A 126 -9.17 11.94 -7.71
N THR A 127 -8.92 12.62 -6.60
CA THR A 127 -9.34 14.01 -6.31
C THR A 127 -9.04 14.99 -7.46
N GLY A 128 -8.19 14.57 -8.40
CA GLY A 128 -7.97 15.15 -9.71
C GLY A 128 -6.56 15.69 -9.87
N ILE A 129 -6.26 16.23 -11.04
CA ILE A 129 -5.12 17.14 -11.24
C ILE A 129 -5.42 18.56 -10.74
N TYR A 130 -6.62 18.79 -10.17
CA TYR A 130 -7.13 20.08 -9.70
C TYR A 130 -7.47 20.02 -8.19
N TYR A 131 -6.42 19.98 -7.37
CA TYR A 131 -6.46 20.03 -5.89
C TYR A 131 -7.07 21.32 -5.28
N GLY A 132 -7.36 22.33 -6.11
CA GLY A 132 -8.01 23.57 -5.69
C GLY A 132 -9.53 23.44 -5.53
N HIS A 133 -10.11 22.29 -5.88
CA HIS A 133 -11.53 22.03 -5.68
C HIS A 133 -11.85 21.96 -4.18
N SER A 134 -12.90 22.65 -3.75
CA SER A 134 -13.27 22.79 -2.33
C SER A 134 -13.95 21.56 -1.72
N ALA A 135 -14.11 20.47 -2.47
CA ALA A 135 -14.76 19.26 -1.98
C ALA A 135 -13.71 18.32 -1.37
N ASP A 136 -13.83 18.10 -0.06
CA ASP A 136 -13.09 17.08 0.70
C ASP A 136 -13.83 15.71 0.68
N TYR A 137 -14.75 15.53 -0.28
CA TYR A 137 -15.59 14.35 -0.44
C TYR A 137 -15.97 14.13 -1.90
N THR A 138 -16.31 12.90 -2.24
CA THR A 138 -17.00 12.49 -3.48
C THR A 138 -18.13 11.53 -3.10
N ASP A 139 -18.85 11.01 -4.08
CA ASP A 139 -19.94 10.06 -3.91
C ASP A 139 -19.83 8.90 -4.93
N ASP A 140 -20.65 7.87 -4.74
CA ASP A 140 -20.68 6.71 -5.63
C ASP A 140 -21.08 7.12 -7.07
N GLU A 141 -22.00 8.08 -7.26
CA GLU A 141 -22.43 8.50 -8.59
C GLU A 141 -21.32 9.16 -9.41
N THR A 142 -20.52 10.03 -8.80
CA THR A 142 -19.37 10.68 -9.43
C THR A 142 -18.28 9.66 -9.77
N LEU A 143 -18.05 8.69 -8.88
CA LEU A 143 -17.10 7.61 -9.12
C LEU A 143 -17.55 6.67 -10.25
N ILE A 144 -18.84 6.33 -10.30
CA ILE A 144 -19.44 5.58 -11.41
C ILE A 144 -19.26 6.35 -12.71
N GLU A 145 -19.59 7.65 -12.74
CA GLU A 145 -19.41 8.48 -13.93
C GLU A 145 -17.96 8.49 -14.43
N ALA A 146 -16.99 8.68 -13.53
CA ALA A 146 -15.57 8.66 -13.89
C ALA A 146 -15.13 7.31 -14.48
N PHE A 147 -15.59 6.20 -13.89
CA PHE A 147 -15.27 4.86 -14.37
C PHE A 147 -15.91 4.55 -15.72
N LEU A 148 -17.15 5.00 -15.95
CA LEU A 148 -17.83 4.89 -17.24
C LEU A 148 -17.14 5.73 -18.32
N ALA A 149 -16.69 6.95 -17.98
CA ALA A 149 -15.91 7.78 -18.90
C ALA A 149 -14.58 7.11 -19.28
N ALA A 150 -13.86 6.54 -18.31
CA ALA A 150 -12.64 5.78 -18.57
C ALA A 150 -12.90 4.53 -19.45
N TYR A 151 -14.02 3.85 -19.23
CA TYR A 151 -14.46 2.74 -20.07
C TYR A 151 -14.72 3.19 -21.52
N ASP A 152 -15.44 4.30 -21.71
CA ASP A 152 -15.76 4.86 -23.04
C ASP A 152 -14.50 5.37 -23.79
N ASP A 153 -13.48 5.84 -23.06
CA ASP A 153 -12.16 6.23 -23.60
C ASP A 153 -11.28 5.05 -24.05
N ASP A 154 -11.78 3.81 -23.86
CA ASP A 154 -11.12 2.55 -24.21
C ASP A 154 -9.72 2.43 -23.59
N VAL A 155 -9.63 2.71 -22.28
CA VAL A 155 -8.37 2.55 -21.54
C VAL A 155 -8.02 1.09 -21.28
N ASP A 156 -6.76 0.81 -20.97
CA ASP A 156 -6.28 -0.51 -20.61
C ASP A 156 -6.31 -0.74 -19.10
N VAL A 157 -6.04 0.31 -18.32
CA VAL A 157 -6.00 0.29 -16.85
C VAL A 157 -6.75 1.48 -16.27
N ILE A 158 -7.55 1.24 -15.24
CA ILE A 158 -8.10 2.26 -14.34
C ILE A 158 -7.38 2.12 -12.99
N THR A 159 -6.86 3.21 -12.46
CA THR A 159 -6.28 3.27 -11.12
C THR A 159 -7.00 4.31 -10.30
N CYS A 160 -7.49 3.91 -9.11
CA CYS A 160 -8.31 4.75 -8.25
C CYS A 160 -7.79 4.78 -6.82
N SER A 161 -7.36 5.95 -6.38
CA SER A 161 -6.82 6.16 -5.02
C SER A 161 -7.86 6.76 -4.08
N ILE A 162 -9.14 6.39 -4.27
CA ILE A 162 -10.30 6.83 -3.50
C ILE A 162 -11.00 5.61 -2.90
N GLY A 163 -11.47 5.74 -1.68
CA GLY A 163 -12.32 4.76 -1.01
C GLY A 163 -12.62 5.18 0.43
N GLY A 164 -13.58 4.52 1.06
CA GLY A 164 -13.93 4.71 2.47
C GLY A 164 -14.10 3.37 3.15
N ALA A 165 -14.03 3.33 4.49
CA ALA A 165 -14.20 2.08 5.24
C ALA A 165 -15.59 1.47 4.96
N ASP A 166 -15.61 0.41 4.15
CA ASP A 166 -16.77 -0.38 3.80
C ASP A 166 -16.31 -1.75 3.27
N GLY A 167 -16.45 -2.75 4.12
CA GLY A 167 -16.04 -4.12 3.85
C GLY A 167 -17.02 -4.92 2.98
N TRP A 168 -18.10 -4.34 2.45
CA TRP A 168 -19.04 -5.06 1.59
C TRP A 168 -18.68 -4.95 0.10
N PRO A 169 -18.83 -6.04 -0.70
CA PRO A 169 -18.38 -6.08 -2.09
C PRO A 169 -19.47 -5.75 -3.14
N ASP A 170 -20.68 -5.35 -2.73
CA ASP A 170 -21.88 -5.39 -3.58
C ASP A 170 -22.56 -4.04 -3.86
N SER A 171 -21.91 -2.92 -3.55
CA SER A 171 -22.42 -1.59 -3.88
C SER A 171 -22.51 -1.33 -5.38
N ALA A 172 -23.26 -0.28 -5.77
CA ALA A 172 -23.40 0.14 -7.16
C ALA A 172 -22.04 0.36 -7.85
N TRP A 173 -21.12 1.10 -7.21
CA TRP A 173 -19.79 1.37 -7.79
C TRP A 173 -18.95 0.09 -7.98
N GLN A 174 -19.02 -0.84 -7.02
CA GLN A 174 -18.33 -2.13 -7.12
C GLN A 174 -18.90 -3.00 -8.23
N ARG A 175 -20.24 -3.01 -8.40
CA ARG A 175 -20.91 -3.73 -9.48
C ARG A 175 -20.51 -3.19 -10.86
N VAL A 176 -20.43 -1.87 -11.01
CA VAL A 176 -19.91 -1.23 -12.23
C VAL A 176 -18.45 -1.61 -12.46
N SER A 177 -17.62 -1.56 -11.42
CA SER A 177 -16.20 -1.93 -11.49
C SER A 177 -16.01 -3.38 -11.95
N ASP A 178 -16.77 -4.33 -11.40
CA ASP A 178 -16.72 -5.75 -11.79
C ASP A 178 -17.09 -5.94 -13.29
N ARG A 179 -18.09 -5.21 -13.78
CA ARG A 179 -18.50 -5.30 -15.20
C ARG A 179 -17.49 -4.67 -16.14
N ILE A 180 -16.90 -3.55 -15.76
CA ILE A 180 -15.80 -2.94 -16.53
C ILE A 180 -14.61 -3.90 -16.57
N ALA A 181 -14.24 -4.48 -15.44
CA ALA A 181 -13.17 -5.46 -15.35
C ALA A 181 -13.45 -6.67 -16.25
N ALA A 182 -14.68 -7.17 -16.30
CA ALA A 182 -15.10 -8.27 -17.16
C ALA A 182 -14.95 -7.99 -18.67
N THR A 183 -14.67 -6.76 -19.09
CA THR A 183 -14.33 -6.42 -20.48
C THR A 183 -12.83 -6.53 -20.79
N GLY A 184 -12.02 -6.91 -19.80
CA GLY A 184 -10.57 -7.04 -19.89
C GLY A 184 -9.79 -5.79 -19.45
N ILE A 185 -10.46 -4.76 -18.93
CA ILE A 185 -9.79 -3.59 -18.33
C ILE A 185 -9.27 -3.96 -16.95
N ILE A 186 -8.02 -3.60 -16.64
CA ILE A 186 -7.45 -3.81 -15.29
C ILE A 186 -7.89 -2.67 -14.38
N ILE A 187 -8.34 -2.98 -13.17
CA ILE A 187 -8.72 -1.98 -12.20
C ILE A 187 -7.91 -2.18 -10.92
N THR A 188 -7.26 -1.12 -10.46
CA THR A 188 -6.54 -1.07 -9.17
C THR A 188 -7.20 -0.04 -8.27
N ILE A 189 -7.50 -0.40 -7.03
CA ILE A 189 -8.09 0.53 -6.04
C ILE A 189 -7.33 0.41 -4.71
N ALA A 190 -7.12 1.53 -4.04
CA ALA A 190 -6.47 1.57 -2.73
C ALA A 190 -7.22 0.75 -1.68
N ALA A 191 -6.50 -0.08 -0.93
CA ALA A 191 -7.08 -0.92 0.11
C ALA A 191 -7.63 -0.14 1.31
N GLY A 192 -7.23 1.13 1.47
CA GLY A 192 -7.60 2.00 2.58
C GLY A 192 -6.48 2.18 3.59
N ASN A 193 -6.57 3.27 4.36
CA ASN A 193 -5.55 3.65 5.32
C ASN A 193 -6.02 3.46 6.77
N SER A 194 -7.02 2.61 7.05
CA SER A 194 -7.62 2.48 8.39
C SER A 194 -7.06 1.30 9.20
N GLY A 195 -5.83 0.87 8.95
CA GLY A 195 -5.21 -0.29 9.60
C GLY A 195 -5.19 -0.20 11.13
N TRP A 196 -5.14 1.01 11.70
CA TRP A 196 -5.13 1.24 13.14
C TRP A 196 -6.41 0.79 13.85
N GLU A 197 -7.52 0.70 13.12
CA GLU A 197 -8.81 0.26 13.65
C GLU A 197 -8.93 -1.28 13.72
N GLY A 198 -7.94 -2.02 13.19
CA GLY A 198 -7.90 -3.47 13.20
C GLY A 198 -8.61 -4.11 12.00
N ALA A 199 -8.99 -5.38 12.16
CA ALA A 199 -9.62 -6.18 11.10
C ALA A 199 -10.98 -5.64 10.64
N TYR A 200 -11.45 -6.09 9.47
CA TYR A 200 -12.72 -5.70 8.84
C TYR A 200 -12.83 -4.23 8.43
N HIS A 201 -11.70 -3.61 8.08
CA HIS A 201 -11.64 -2.24 7.59
C HIS A 201 -11.34 -2.17 6.09
N GLY A 202 -11.89 -3.12 5.32
CA GLY A 202 -11.84 -3.10 3.85
C GLY A 202 -12.42 -1.79 3.28
N SER A 203 -11.88 -1.35 2.14
CA SER A 203 -12.25 -0.07 1.51
C SER A 203 -13.28 -0.25 0.40
N SER A 204 -14.29 0.61 0.35
CA SER A 204 -15.28 0.72 -0.72
C SER A 204 -14.60 0.79 -2.09
N GLY A 205 -15.26 0.25 -3.12
CA GLY A 205 -14.63 0.07 -4.44
C GLY A 205 -13.63 -1.08 -4.47
N SER A 206 -12.60 -1.05 -3.62
CA SER A 206 -11.53 -2.07 -3.58
C SER A 206 -12.05 -3.48 -3.22
N SER A 207 -13.17 -3.55 -2.50
CA SER A 207 -13.87 -4.79 -2.17
C SER A 207 -14.52 -5.51 -3.37
N ALA A 208 -14.59 -4.87 -4.54
CA ALA A 208 -15.07 -5.51 -5.78
C ALA A 208 -14.18 -6.71 -6.19
N LYS A 209 -14.81 -7.74 -6.77
CA LYS A 209 -14.15 -9.03 -7.08
C LYS A 209 -13.18 -8.91 -8.26
N GLY A 210 -13.57 -8.13 -9.26
CA GLY A 210 -12.84 -7.81 -10.48
C GLY A 210 -11.79 -6.72 -10.31
N VAL A 211 -11.55 -6.24 -9.09
CA VAL A 211 -10.58 -5.19 -8.77
C VAL A 211 -9.37 -5.76 -8.03
N ILE A 212 -8.19 -5.20 -8.26
CA ILE A 212 -7.00 -5.43 -7.45
C ILE A 212 -6.97 -4.38 -6.32
N ALA A 213 -7.21 -4.82 -5.09
CA ALA A 213 -7.05 -3.99 -3.90
C ALA A 213 -5.58 -3.96 -3.46
N VAL A 214 -5.02 -2.76 -3.37
CA VAL A 214 -3.57 -2.60 -3.17
C VAL A 214 -3.26 -2.10 -1.76
N ALA A 215 -2.56 -2.93 -0.98
CA ALA A 215 -1.97 -2.60 0.31
C ALA A 215 -0.65 -1.84 0.17
N SER A 216 -0.19 -1.27 1.28
CA SER A 216 1.03 -0.45 1.32
C SER A 216 2.16 -1.12 2.08
N THR A 217 3.37 -1.04 1.52
CA THR A 217 4.63 -1.33 2.22
C THR A 217 5.53 -0.11 2.29
N GLU A 218 6.42 -0.10 3.28
CA GLU A 218 7.54 0.85 3.36
C GLU A 218 8.42 0.77 2.11
N THR A 219 8.85 1.93 1.63
CA THR A 219 9.87 2.01 0.59
C THR A 219 11.24 1.56 1.13
N PRO A 220 12.06 0.82 0.35
CA PRO A 220 13.44 0.52 0.73
C PRO A 220 14.36 1.73 0.69
N VAL A 221 13.92 2.84 0.11
CA VAL A 221 14.68 4.09 0.03
C VAL A 221 13.81 5.25 0.43
N ILE A 222 14.23 5.94 1.49
CA ILE A 222 13.62 7.16 1.99
C ILE A 222 14.35 8.35 1.37
N VAL A 223 13.64 9.46 1.18
CA VAL A 223 14.23 10.66 0.61
C VAL A 223 14.76 11.58 1.70
N GLY A 224 16.05 11.91 1.61
CA GLY A 224 16.74 12.85 2.48
C GLY A 224 17.32 14.03 1.72
N LYS A 225 17.77 15.02 2.50
CA LYS A 225 18.57 16.16 2.04
C LYS A 225 20.04 15.74 1.91
N PRO A 226 20.78 16.23 0.92
CA PRO A 226 22.17 15.81 0.70
C PRO A 226 23.16 16.63 1.55
N PHE A 227 24.24 16.00 1.99
CA PHE A 227 25.45 16.68 2.47
C PHE A 227 26.70 15.86 2.12
N ASN A 228 27.84 16.51 1.98
CA ASN A 228 29.12 15.83 1.81
C ASN A 228 29.72 15.52 3.18
N ALA A 229 30.07 14.26 3.40
CA ALA A 229 30.86 13.82 4.55
C ALA A 229 32.28 13.48 4.09
N THR A 230 33.27 14.20 4.62
CA THR A 230 34.68 13.93 4.37
C THR A 230 35.27 13.15 5.54
N PHE A 231 35.61 11.90 5.27
CA PHE A 231 36.23 10.95 6.20
C PHE A 231 37.75 11.04 6.04
N THR A 232 38.45 11.50 7.08
CA THR A 232 39.90 11.62 7.11
C THR A 232 40.47 10.63 8.12
N ASP A 233 41.31 9.70 7.68
CA ASP A 233 41.93 8.72 8.57
C ASP A 233 43.08 9.36 9.40
N LYS A 234 43.59 8.60 10.37
CA LYS A 234 44.71 9.03 11.23
C LYS A 234 46.01 9.34 10.47
N ALA A 235 46.17 8.83 9.25
CA ALA A 235 47.31 9.08 8.38
C ALA A 235 47.11 10.32 7.48
N GLY A 236 45.92 10.92 7.51
CA GLY A 236 45.55 12.09 6.71
C GLY A 236 44.94 11.76 5.34
N ALA A 237 44.73 10.48 5.01
CA ALA A 237 44.05 10.13 3.77
C ALA A 237 42.55 10.44 3.90
N SER A 238 42.01 11.17 2.91
CA SER A 238 40.63 11.67 2.94
C SER A 238 39.78 11.05 1.81
N LYS A 239 38.53 10.70 2.14
CA LYS A 239 37.51 10.29 1.18
C LYS A 239 36.23 11.08 1.44
N THR A 240 35.69 11.73 0.40
CA THR A 240 34.40 12.41 0.48
C THR A 240 33.31 11.53 -0.12
N VAL A 241 32.19 11.40 0.58
CA VAL A 241 30.98 10.73 0.11
C VAL A 241 29.77 11.64 0.33
N THR A 242 28.78 11.58 -0.54
CA THR A 242 27.51 12.27 -0.32
C THR A 242 26.59 11.37 0.48
N LEU A 243 26.13 11.85 1.63
CA LEU A 243 25.18 11.18 2.52
C LEU A 243 23.85 11.93 2.52
N GLY A 244 22.78 11.22 2.88
CA GLY A 244 21.47 11.80 3.10
C GLY A 244 21.15 11.99 4.59
N TYR A 245 20.45 13.06 4.92
CA TYR A 245 19.88 13.30 6.24
C TYR A 245 18.42 13.77 6.14
N MET A 246 17.61 13.45 7.14
CA MET A 246 16.24 13.95 7.27
C MET A 246 16.18 15.04 8.34
N ALA A 247 15.58 16.17 8.01
CA ALA A 247 15.39 17.30 8.91
C ALA A 247 14.20 18.12 8.44
N ASP A 248 13.49 18.75 9.38
CA ASP A 248 12.37 19.65 9.08
C ASP A 248 12.89 20.88 8.30
N GLU A 249 13.89 21.55 8.87
CA GLU A 249 14.67 22.58 8.19
C GLU A 249 16.04 22.05 7.77
N ALA A 250 16.49 22.45 6.58
CA ALA A 250 17.84 22.13 6.13
C ALA A 250 18.88 22.79 7.04
N PHE A 251 20.02 22.13 7.22
CA PHE A 251 21.15 22.76 7.89
C PHE A 251 21.67 23.90 7.01
N PRO A 252 22.19 25.01 7.57
CA PRO A 252 22.69 26.13 6.79
C PRO A 252 23.66 25.73 5.68
N GLU A 253 23.40 26.19 4.45
CA GLU A 253 24.21 25.85 3.26
C GLU A 253 25.67 26.34 3.37
N THR A 254 25.96 27.29 4.25
CA THR A 254 27.34 27.75 4.52
C THR A 254 28.08 26.86 5.52
N MET A 255 27.44 25.82 6.05
CA MET A 255 28.00 25.01 7.12
C MET A 255 28.98 23.96 6.60
N ASN A 256 30.19 24.03 7.14
CA ASN A 256 31.20 23.01 7.01
C ASN A 256 31.86 22.83 8.39
N ARG A 257 31.50 21.77 9.13
CA ARG A 257 31.86 21.60 10.54
C ARG A 257 32.23 20.15 10.88
N PRO A 258 33.13 19.92 11.86
CA PRO A 258 33.42 18.57 12.35
C PRO A 258 32.17 17.90 12.92
N ILE A 259 31.97 16.62 12.61
CA ILE A 259 30.95 15.77 13.25
C ILE A 259 31.61 15.06 14.43
N VAL A 260 31.08 15.25 15.64
CA VAL A 260 31.68 14.76 16.87
C VAL A 260 30.65 13.96 17.68
N PRO A 261 30.85 12.65 17.88
CA PRO A 261 29.94 11.85 18.70
C PRO A 261 30.09 12.19 20.18
N LEU A 262 28.97 12.13 20.91
CA LEU A 262 28.99 12.31 22.37
C LEU A 262 29.82 11.22 23.08
N THR A 263 29.85 10.01 22.51
CA THR A 263 30.63 8.88 23.01
C THR A 263 31.02 7.96 21.84
N LEU A 264 32.15 7.26 21.98
CA LEU A 264 32.62 6.26 21.02
C LEU A 264 32.10 4.84 21.33
N ASP A 265 31.37 4.68 22.43
CA ASP A 265 30.70 3.43 22.80
C ASP A 265 29.24 3.43 22.32
N LEU A 266 29.00 2.73 21.21
CA LEU A 266 27.69 2.55 20.57
C LEU A 266 26.65 1.87 21.47
N THR A 267 27.10 1.11 22.47
CA THR A 267 26.23 0.38 23.40
C THR A 267 25.80 1.23 24.59
N SER A 268 26.49 2.36 24.82
CA SER A 268 26.25 3.21 25.97
C SER A 268 24.91 3.93 25.85
N ALA A 269 24.11 3.90 26.92
CA ALA A 269 22.90 4.72 27.03
C ALA A 269 23.20 6.23 26.94
N VAL A 270 24.45 6.64 27.22
CA VAL A 270 24.90 8.03 27.08
C VAL A 270 24.82 8.49 25.62
N ALA A 271 25.04 7.60 24.64
CA ALA A 271 24.99 7.94 23.22
C ALA A 271 23.66 8.58 22.81
N ARG A 272 22.57 8.27 23.51
CA ARG A 272 21.24 8.85 23.23
C ARG A 272 21.11 10.30 23.69
N GLY A 273 21.99 10.82 24.53
CA GLY A 273 21.93 12.21 25.03
C GLY A 273 20.68 12.54 25.87
N CYS A 274 20.00 11.53 26.42
CA CYS A 274 18.75 11.71 27.16
C CYS A 274 18.92 12.22 28.60
N GLN A 275 20.13 12.10 29.14
CA GLN A 275 20.51 12.63 30.44
C GLN A 275 21.50 13.79 30.24
N PRO A 276 21.64 14.70 31.23
CA PRO A 276 22.72 15.69 31.22
C PRO A 276 24.07 15.02 30.92
N PHE A 277 24.87 15.62 30.04
CA PHE A 277 26.10 14.97 29.60
C PHE A 277 27.09 14.84 30.78
N PRO A 278 27.91 13.77 30.80
CA PRO A 278 28.81 13.50 31.91
C PRO A 278 29.73 14.69 32.25
N PRO A 279 30.06 14.91 33.54
CA PRO A 279 31.05 15.92 33.92
C PRO A 279 32.37 15.72 33.18
N GLY A 280 32.96 16.81 32.66
CA GLY A 280 34.17 16.76 31.86
C GLY A 280 33.94 16.56 30.35
N THR A 281 32.68 16.43 29.90
CA THR A 281 32.35 16.47 28.46
C THR A 281 32.85 17.79 27.84
N PRO A 282 33.58 17.75 26.71
CA PRO A 282 34.09 18.96 26.06
C PRO A 282 32.96 19.79 25.44
N SER A 283 33.28 21.04 25.08
CA SER A 283 32.36 21.89 24.32
C SER A 283 32.19 21.38 22.90
N PHE A 284 30.96 21.49 22.39
CA PHE A 284 30.59 21.22 20.99
C PHE A 284 30.39 22.51 20.18
N ALA A 285 30.91 23.63 20.67
CA ALA A 285 30.94 24.87 19.90
C ALA A 285 31.67 24.65 18.56
N ASN A 286 31.09 25.14 17.47
CA ASN A 286 31.60 24.99 16.09
C ASN A 286 31.67 23.55 15.55
N SER A 287 31.02 22.59 16.21
CA SER A 287 30.85 21.23 15.68
C SER A 287 29.38 20.87 15.50
N ILE A 288 29.14 19.71 14.91
CA ILE A 288 27.84 19.03 14.85
C ILE A 288 27.95 17.85 15.80
N ILE A 289 27.13 17.81 16.84
CA ILE A 289 27.14 16.67 17.76
C ILE A 289 26.38 15.50 17.14
N LEU A 290 26.95 14.30 17.21
CA LEU A 290 26.30 13.06 16.78
C LEU A 290 25.78 12.27 17.99
N LEU A 291 24.48 11.97 17.98
CA LEU A 291 23.76 11.23 19.02
C LEU A 291 23.03 10.01 18.44
N ARG A 292 22.71 9.02 19.26
CA ARG A 292 21.86 7.89 18.85
C ARG A 292 20.38 8.27 18.97
N SER A 293 19.55 7.84 18.01
CA SER A 293 18.09 7.99 18.07
C SER A 293 17.47 7.18 19.23
N GLY A 294 16.21 7.48 19.55
CA GLY A 294 15.44 6.76 20.59
C GLY A 294 15.74 7.20 22.04
N GLY A 295 15.02 6.57 22.97
CA GLY A 295 15.15 6.74 24.44
C GLY A 295 14.53 8.00 25.06
N CYS A 296 14.42 9.10 24.30
CA CYS A 296 13.78 10.35 24.74
C CYS A 296 13.44 11.22 23.53
N GLN A 297 12.60 12.24 23.74
CA GLN A 297 12.26 13.23 22.71
C GLN A 297 13.49 14.01 22.23
N ASN A 298 13.53 14.36 20.94
CA ASN A 298 14.62 15.15 20.34
C ASN A 298 14.83 16.51 21.02
N LEU A 299 13.76 17.11 21.55
CA LEU A 299 13.79 18.29 22.40
C LEU A 299 14.77 18.15 23.58
N VAL A 300 14.74 17.00 24.27
CA VAL A 300 15.63 16.73 25.41
C VAL A 300 17.08 16.63 24.96
N LYS A 301 17.32 15.94 23.84
CA LYS A 301 18.66 15.80 23.24
C LYS A 301 19.26 17.15 22.88
N GLN A 302 18.49 18.00 22.18
CA GLN A 302 18.88 19.36 21.80
C GLN A 302 19.23 20.22 23.02
N ARG A 303 18.38 20.19 24.07
CA ARG A 303 18.62 20.95 25.30
C ARG A 303 19.92 20.55 25.99
N ASN A 304 20.15 19.24 26.14
CA ASN A 304 21.37 18.73 26.77
C ASN A 304 22.61 19.06 25.93
N ALA A 305 22.51 18.95 24.61
CA ALA A 305 23.59 19.32 23.69
C ALA A 305 23.94 20.82 23.76
N ARG A 306 22.92 21.68 23.79
CA ARG A 306 23.08 23.14 23.87
C ARG A 306 23.76 23.58 25.16
N ALA A 307 23.53 22.89 26.28
CA ALA A 307 24.23 23.15 27.54
C ALA A 307 25.76 23.01 27.42
N PHE A 308 26.23 22.31 26.38
CA PHE A 308 27.65 22.15 26.03
C PHE A 308 28.03 22.89 24.73
N GLY A 309 27.22 23.87 24.29
CA GLY A 309 27.54 24.76 23.17
C GLY A 309 27.23 24.22 21.77
N ALA A 310 26.48 23.11 21.66
CA ALA A 310 26.05 22.61 20.35
C ALA A 310 24.88 23.44 19.79
N ASP A 311 25.04 23.92 18.56
CA ASP A 311 23.96 24.56 17.78
C ASP A 311 23.26 23.58 16.82
N TYR A 312 23.93 22.47 16.48
CA TYR A 312 23.49 21.51 15.47
C TYR A 312 23.65 20.08 15.97
N VAL A 313 22.58 19.29 15.86
CA VAL A 313 22.51 17.91 16.31
C VAL A 313 22.22 17.01 15.12
N LEU A 314 23.09 16.02 14.88
CA LEU A 314 22.75 14.87 14.05
C LEU A 314 22.43 13.68 14.94
N THR A 315 21.38 12.93 14.58
CA THR A 315 21.11 11.62 15.16
C THR A 315 21.39 10.51 14.14
N TYR A 316 21.72 9.31 14.59
CA TYR A 316 21.72 8.10 13.75
C TYR A 316 20.69 7.10 14.26
N ASN A 317 19.94 6.47 13.35
CA ASN A 317 18.81 5.59 13.68
C ASN A 317 19.08 4.12 13.33
N ASP A 318 19.02 3.25 14.33
CA ASP A 318 19.13 1.78 14.22
C ASP A 318 17.87 1.05 14.69
N GLU A 319 16.83 1.78 15.10
CA GLU A 319 15.74 1.23 15.91
C GLU A 319 14.38 1.23 15.19
N SER A 320 14.21 2.07 14.16
CA SER A 320 12.93 2.27 13.45
C SER A 320 13.15 2.86 12.05
N VAL A 321 12.08 2.92 11.25
CA VAL A 321 12.04 3.69 10.01
C VAL A 321 12.56 5.11 10.28
N LEU A 322 13.39 5.66 9.39
CA LEU A 322 13.87 7.04 9.53
C LEU A 322 12.71 8.01 9.36
N GLU A 323 12.48 8.83 10.37
CA GLU A 323 11.48 9.89 10.37
C GLU A 323 12.14 11.26 10.46
N ILE A 324 11.42 12.30 10.02
CA ILE A 324 11.87 13.68 10.23
C ILE A 324 11.86 13.98 11.73
N PRO A 325 13.02 14.32 12.34
CA PRO A 325 13.06 14.64 13.76
C PRO A 325 12.37 15.98 14.02
N PHE A 326 11.25 15.98 14.75
CA PHE A 326 10.61 17.22 15.21
C PHE A 326 11.52 18.00 16.18
N GLY A 327 11.80 19.26 15.85
CA GLY A 327 12.54 20.20 16.70
C GLY A 327 11.62 21.21 17.38
N TYR A 328 11.86 21.50 18.66
CA TYR A 328 11.10 22.50 19.43
C TYR A 328 12.00 23.58 20.08
N GLU A 329 13.29 23.59 19.77
CA GLU A 329 14.28 24.53 20.31
C GLU A 329 15.04 25.22 19.18
N THR A 330 15.92 26.15 19.53
CA THR A 330 16.75 26.90 18.56
C THR A 330 17.85 26.07 17.90
N ALA A 331 18.15 24.87 18.40
CA ALA A 331 19.17 24.00 17.81
C ALA A 331 18.55 23.16 16.67
N THR A 332 19.13 23.21 15.48
CA THR A 332 18.64 22.41 14.34
C THR A 332 19.01 20.94 14.54
N VAL A 333 18.06 20.05 14.26
CA VAL A 333 18.27 18.60 14.33
C VAL A 333 18.04 17.94 12.98
N GLY A 334 18.89 16.97 12.66
CA GLY A 334 18.71 16.07 11.53
C GLY A 334 19.03 14.64 11.93
N THR A 335 18.58 13.67 11.14
CA THR A 335 18.89 12.26 11.35
C THR A 335 19.50 11.63 10.09
N ILE A 336 20.51 10.80 10.27
CA ILE A 336 21.16 9.98 9.23
C ILE A 336 20.87 8.50 9.48
N SER A 337 21.19 7.64 8.52
CA SER A 337 21.09 6.18 8.71
C SER A 337 22.03 5.68 9.81
N GLY A 338 21.65 4.56 10.43
CA GLY A 338 22.48 3.84 11.39
C GLY A 338 23.87 3.52 10.86
N ASP A 339 23.95 2.95 9.65
CA ASP A 339 25.22 2.61 8.98
C ASP A 339 26.15 3.83 8.85
N ALA A 340 25.62 4.98 8.41
CA ALA A 340 26.40 6.21 8.33
C ALA A 340 26.90 6.66 9.70
N GLY A 341 26.06 6.59 10.73
CA GLY A 341 26.46 6.88 12.11
C GLY A 341 27.56 5.95 12.62
N HIS A 342 27.44 4.64 12.35
CA HIS A 342 28.42 3.63 12.72
C HIS A 342 29.77 3.84 12.04
N GLU A 343 29.78 4.15 10.74
CA GLU A 343 31.01 4.45 9.99
C GLU A 343 31.72 5.69 10.56
N ILE A 344 30.97 6.75 10.88
CA ILE A 344 31.52 7.97 11.48
C ILE A 344 32.19 7.67 12.83
N ILE A 345 31.49 6.95 13.71
CA ILE A 345 31.98 6.64 15.07
C ILE A 345 33.19 5.69 14.99
N ALA A 346 33.16 4.70 14.10
CA ALA A 346 34.27 3.76 13.91
C ALA A 346 35.55 4.49 13.48
N LEU A 347 35.48 5.40 12.51
CA LEU A 347 36.64 6.16 12.05
C LEU A 347 37.21 7.06 13.16
N ILE A 348 36.34 7.77 13.90
CA ILE A 348 36.78 8.67 14.98
C ILE A 348 37.43 7.86 16.11
N LYS A 349 36.89 6.68 16.42
CA LYS A 349 37.48 5.77 17.41
C LYS A 349 38.89 5.30 17.02
N ASP A 350 39.16 5.15 15.72
CA ASP A 350 40.48 4.81 15.19
C ASP A 350 41.46 5.99 15.09
N GLY A 351 41.05 7.18 15.54
CA GLY A 351 41.87 8.39 15.57
C GLY A 351 41.76 9.25 14.30
N GLY A 352 40.77 8.98 13.44
CA GLY A 352 40.41 9.85 12.32
C GLY A 352 39.46 10.97 12.71
N ASN A 353 38.97 11.71 11.72
CA ASN A 353 37.92 12.73 11.88
C ASN A 353 36.94 12.72 10.69
N VAL A 354 35.74 13.24 10.93
CA VAL A 354 34.73 13.44 9.90
C VAL A 354 34.26 14.88 9.91
N THR A 355 34.15 15.48 8.73
CA THR A 355 33.61 16.82 8.54
C THR A 355 32.36 16.76 7.65
N GLY A 356 31.29 17.46 8.05
CA GLY A 356 30.04 17.56 7.28
C GLY A 356 29.93 18.92 6.59
N ASP A 357 29.76 18.90 5.28
CA ASP A 357 29.58 20.06 4.39
C ASP A 357 28.16 20.05 3.80
N PHE A 358 27.34 21.02 4.18
CA PHE A 358 25.93 21.15 3.82
C PHE A 358 25.69 22.13 2.67
N SER A 359 26.75 22.52 1.95
CA SER A 359 26.67 23.45 0.80
C SER A 359 26.06 22.85 -0.46
N LEU A 360 25.72 21.56 -0.45
CA LEU A 360 25.00 20.93 -1.55
C LEU A 360 23.61 21.56 -1.71
N ASP A 361 23.11 21.53 -2.95
CA ASP A 361 21.77 21.99 -3.26
C ASP A 361 20.72 21.17 -2.49
N GLN A 362 20.17 21.77 -1.44
CA GLN A 362 19.20 21.12 -0.55
C GLN A 362 17.84 20.86 -1.23
N THR A 363 17.65 21.38 -2.45
CA THR A 363 16.47 21.10 -3.29
C THR A 363 16.61 19.85 -4.15
N ARG A 364 17.81 19.23 -4.18
CA ARG A 364 18.08 17.98 -4.89
C ARG A 364 18.15 16.82 -3.90
N PRO A 365 17.09 16.04 -3.73
CA PRO A 365 17.08 15.01 -2.70
C PRO A 365 18.01 13.85 -3.05
N ILE A 366 18.46 13.14 -2.02
CA ILE A 366 19.23 11.91 -2.15
C ILE A 366 18.49 10.76 -1.45
N GLY A 367 18.65 9.55 -1.99
CA GLY A 367 18.11 8.34 -1.37
C GLY A 367 18.91 7.93 -0.13
N ILE A 368 18.20 7.57 0.93
CA ILE A 368 18.74 6.92 2.13
C ILE A 368 18.15 5.51 2.16
N VAL A 369 19.01 4.49 2.10
CA VAL A 369 18.57 3.10 2.21
C VAL A 369 18.00 2.86 3.62
N SER A 370 16.80 2.30 3.67
CA SER A 370 16.11 1.96 4.91
C SER A 370 16.26 0.45 5.17
N PRO A 371 16.83 0.04 6.31
CA PRO A 371 16.82 -1.38 6.71
C PRO A 371 15.41 -1.88 7.07
N TYR A 372 14.44 -0.96 7.15
CA TYR A 372 13.01 -1.22 7.37
C TYR A 372 12.21 -1.19 6.07
N GLY A 373 12.89 -1.25 4.92
CA GLY A 373 12.25 -1.33 3.61
C GLY A 373 11.36 -2.56 3.46
N ASN A 374 10.31 -2.41 2.64
CA ASN A 374 9.36 -3.45 2.26
C ASN A 374 8.52 -4.02 3.42
N LEU A 375 8.58 -3.45 4.63
CA LEU A 375 7.69 -3.85 5.72
C LEU A 375 6.25 -3.42 5.44
N ALA A 376 5.27 -4.18 5.92
CA ALA A 376 3.88 -3.74 5.88
C ALA A 376 3.71 -2.42 6.65
N ASN A 377 3.06 -1.42 6.05
CA ASN A 377 2.72 -0.20 6.77
C ASN A 377 1.62 -0.48 7.80
N ASP A 378 1.68 0.19 8.95
CA ASP A 378 0.69 0.06 10.02
C ASP A 378 -0.70 0.61 9.63
N PHE A 379 -0.72 1.65 8.81
CA PHE A 379 -1.93 2.28 8.33
C PHE A 379 -2.67 1.45 7.28
N THR A 380 -2.04 0.46 6.63
CA THR A 380 -2.73 -0.30 5.58
C THR A 380 -3.96 -1.00 6.17
N SER A 381 -5.13 -0.73 5.61
CA SER A 381 -6.40 -1.32 6.07
C SER A 381 -6.31 -2.85 6.12
N ILE A 382 -6.83 -3.42 7.21
CA ILE A 382 -6.79 -4.86 7.46
C ILE A 382 -8.16 -5.45 7.14
N GLY A 383 -8.18 -6.42 6.24
CA GLY A 383 -9.34 -7.23 5.92
C GLY A 383 -9.62 -8.32 6.99
N ALA A 384 -10.28 -9.42 6.65
CA ALA A 384 -10.96 -9.69 5.38
C ALA A 384 -12.15 -8.71 5.16
N LEU A 385 -12.86 -8.89 4.05
CA LEU A 385 -14.17 -8.26 3.86
C LEU A 385 -15.20 -8.78 4.88
N ASN A 386 -16.34 -8.09 4.98
CA ASN A 386 -17.40 -8.46 5.93
C ASN A 386 -18.02 -9.84 5.64
N ASP A 387 -17.94 -10.29 4.39
CA ASP A 387 -18.35 -11.62 3.93
C ASP A 387 -17.21 -12.66 3.96
N LEU A 388 -16.06 -12.32 4.57
CA LEU A 388 -14.83 -13.11 4.62
C LEU A 388 -14.13 -13.34 3.26
N SER A 389 -14.51 -12.61 2.21
CA SER A 389 -13.73 -12.54 0.98
C SER A 389 -12.35 -11.92 1.24
N ILE A 390 -11.32 -12.47 0.59
CA ILE A 390 -9.93 -12.04 0.81
C ILE A 390 -9.66 -10.72 0.10
N LYS A 391 -9.39 -9.69 0.89
CA LYS A 391 -8.80 -8.39 0.51
C LYS A 391 -7.88 -7.92 1.65
N PRO A 392 -6.82 -7.13 1.38
CA PRO A 392 -6.33 -6.71 0.06
C PRO A 392 -5.71 -7.87 -0.73
N ASP A 393 -5.40 -7.62 -2.01
CA ASP A 393 -4.95 -8.65 -2.95
C ASP A 393 -3.43 -8.79 -3.02
N ILE A 394 -2.74 -7.65 -2.99
CA ILE A 394 -1.30 -7.49 -3.17
C ILE A 394 -0.85 -6.23 -2.45
N ALA A 395 0.43 -6.09 -2.15
CA ALA A 395 1.03 -4.88 -1.63
C ALA A 395 2.06 -4.28 -2.59
N ALA A 396 2.26 -2.97 -2.51
CA ALA A 396 3.29 -2.26 -3.26
C ALA A 396 3.90 -1.12 -2.42
N PRO A 397 5.04 -0.53 -2.84
CA PRO A 397 5.60 0.62 -2.15
C PRO A 397 4.58 1.77 -2.08
N GLY A 398 4.18 2.13 -0.87
CA GLY A 398 3.21 3.20 -0.62
C GLY A 398 3.53 4.07 0.60
N GLY A 399 4.48 3.64 1.45
CA GLY A 399 5.04 4.48 2.51
C GLY A 399 6.19 5.34 2.00
N ASN A 400 6.20 6.62 2.38
CA ASN A 400 7.28 7.57 2.11
C ASN A 400 7.63 7.72 0.61
N ILE A 401 6.60 7.75 -0.25
CA ILE A 401 6.76 7.81 -1.69
C ILE A 401 7.02 9.25 -2.13
N TYR A 402 8.18 9.46 -2.74
CA TYR A 402 8.55 10.71 -3.39
C TYR A 402 8.00 10.74 -4.82
N SER A 403 7.02 11.61 -5.07
CA SER A 403 6.36 11.72 -6.38
C SER A 403 5.97 13.16 -6.68
N THR A 404 5.52 13.41 -7.92
CA THR A 404 5.12 14.73 -8.40
C THR A 404 4.00 15.34 -7.58
N TYR A 405 4.05 16.65 -7.38
CA TYR A 405 3.06 17.45 -6.67
C TYR A 405 2.80 18.76 -7.41
N LEU A 406 1.63 19.36 -7.20
CA LEU A 406 1.20 20.54 -7.94
C LEU A 406 1.63 21.85 -7.27
N GLN A 407 1.73 21.86 -5.94
CA GLN A 407 2.30 22.97 -5.17
C GLN A 407 3.81 22.80 -5.15
N MET A 408 4.57 23.90 -5.08
CA MET A 408 6.02 23.85 -4.90
C MET A 408 6.35 23.39 -3.47
N PRO A 409 7.30 22.47 -3.27
CA PRO A 409 8.07 21.72 -4.29
C PRO A 409 7.19 20.87 -5.20
N THR A 410 7.45 20.85 -6.53
CA THR A 410 6.72 20.01 -7.53
C THR A 410 6.85 18.51 -7.31
N TRP A 411 7.35 18.13 -6.15
CA TRP A 411 7.49 16.79 -5.63
C TRP A 411 7.22 16.83 -4.14
N THR A 412 6.57 15.81 -3.61
CA THR A 412 6.37 15.65 -2.18
C THR A 412 6.60 14.20 -1.78
N ILE A 413 6.78 13.99 -0.50
CA ILE A 413 6.75 12.66 0.11
C ILE A 413 5.35 12.48 0.70
N LEU A 414 4.62 11.50 0.23
CA LEU A 414 3.34 11.10 0.81
C LEU A 414 3.35 9.60 1.12
N SER A 415 2.51 9.23 2.08
CA SER A 415 2.31 7.84 2.49
C SER A 415 0.84 7.49 2.35
N GLY A 416 0.55 6.30 1.85
CA GLY A 416 -0.80 5.78 1.74
C GLY A 416 -0.91 4.60 0.78
N THR A 417 -1.95 3.80 0.96
CA THR A 417 -2.37 2.82 -0.07
C THR A 417 -2.70 3.52 -1.39
N SER A 418 -3.09 4.80 -1.34
CA SER A 418 -3.22 5.71 -2.49
C SER A 418 -1.94 5.87 -3.31
N MET A 419 -0.75 5.72 -2.72
CA MET A 419 0.54 5.78 -3.44
C MET A 419 0.95 4.41 -3.97
N ALA A 420 0.61 3.33 -3.25
CA ALA A 420 0.85 1.95 -3.69
C ALA A 420 0.00 1.55 -4.91
N THR A 421 -1.24 2.04 -4.98
CA THR A 421 -2.22 1.70 -6.03
C THR A 421 -1.73 2.01 -7.46
N PRO A 422 -1.29 3.24 -7.78
CA PRO A 422 -0.76 3.55 -9.11
C PRO A 422 0.55 2.79 -9.42
N TYR A 423 1.28 2.32 -8.41
CA TYR A 423 2.47 1.49 -8.63
C TYR A 423 2.09 0.15 -9.28
N VAL A 424 1.04 -0.52 -8.76
CA VAL A 424 0.53 -1.78 -9.35
C VAL A 424 -0.09 -1.54 -10.72
N ALA A 425 -0.76 -0.40 -10.94
CA ALA A 425 -1.24 0.01 -12.26
C ALA A 425 -0.08 0.13 -13.26
N GLY A 426 1.06 0.68 -12.84
CA GLY A 426 2.30 0.72 -13.61
C GLY A 426 2.82 -0.67 -13.96
N VAL A 427 2.85 -1.61 -13.00
CA VAL A 427 3.24 -3.02 -13.27
C VAL A 427 2.33 -3.68 -14.30
N ALA A 428 1.00 -3.46 -14.21
CA ALA A 428 0.06 -3.93 -15.22
C ALA A 428 0.34 -3.32 -16.60
N ALA A 429 0.61 -2.02 -16.67
CA ALA A 429 0.95 -1.33 -17.90
C ALA A 429 2.25 -1.85 -18.54
N LEU A 430 3.27 -2.17 -17.74
CA LEU A 430 4.50 -2.79 -18.25
C LEU A 430 4.20 -4.14 -18.93
N TYR A 431 3.38 -4.99 -18.30
CA TYR A 431 2.94 -6.25 -18.91
C TYR A 431 2.17 -6.02 -20.22
N ILE A 432 1.19 -5.10 -20.20
CA ILE A 432 0.33 -4.81 -21.37
C ILE A 432 1.15 -4.24 -22.53
N SER A 433 2.13 -3.37 -22.28
CA SER A 433 3.00 -2.83 -23.34
C SER A 433 3.84 -3.91 -24.04
N LYS A 434 4.20 -4.97 -23.31
CA LYS A 434 5.03 -6.08 -23.80
C LYS A 434 4.20 -7.13 -24.53
N PHE A 435 3.04 -7.49 -23.98
CA PHE A 435 2.27 -8.68 -24.39
C PHE A 435 0.89 -8.35 -24.97
N GLY A 436 0.49 -7.08 -24.99
CA GLY A 436 -0.85 -6.63 -25.35
C GLY A 436 -1.86 -6.76 -24.21
N GLY A 437 -2.95 -6.01 -24.32
CA GLY A 437 -4.06 -5.99 -23.36
C GLY A 437 -5.29 -6.74 -23.84
N LYS A 438 -6.47 -6.27 -23.42
CA LYS A 438 -7.79 -6.84 -23.77
C LYS A 438 -8.01 -7.06 -25.27
N LYS A 439 -7.41 -6.24 -26.14
CA LYS A 439 -7.51 -6.38 -27.62
C LYS A 439 -6.81 -7.63 -28.16
N VAL A 440 -5.79 -8.13 -27.45
CA VAL A 440 -5.04 -9.33 -27.82
C VAL A 440 -5.63 -10.56 -27.13
N HIS A 441 -5.97 -10.43 -25.84
CA HIS A 441 -6.30 -11.58 -24.98
C HIS A 441 -7.81 -11.77 -24.72
N GLY A 442 -8.64 -10.80 -25.12
CA GLY A 442 -10.09 -10.83 -24.92
C GLY A 442 -10.54 -10.52 -23.49
N ALA A 443 -11.81 -10.82 -23.19
CA ALA A 443 -12.49 -10.42 -21.95
C ALA A 443 -11.89 -11.03 -20.66
N LYS A 444 -11.35 -12.26 -20.72
CA LYS A 444 -10.73 -12.94 -19.57
C LYS A 444 -9.35 -12.39 -19.19
N PHE A 445 -8.83 -11.44 -19.97
CA PHE A 445 -7.52 -10.87 -19.75
C PHE A 445 -7.35 -10.27 -18.36
N SER A 446 -8.39 -9.60 -17.86
CA SER A 446 -8.34 -8.94 -16.55
C SER A 446 -8.15 -9.94 -15.42
N GLU A 447 -8.90 -11.05 -15.43
CA GLU A 447 -8.76 -12.14 -14.46
C GLU A 447 -7.37 -12.79 -14.52
N GLN A 448 -6.86 -13.02 -15.72
CA GLN A 448 -5.55 -13.64 -15.94
C GLN A 448 -4.42 -12.75 -15.40
N LEU A 449 -4.38 -11.47 -15.80
CA LEU A 449 -3.34 -10.54 -15.34
C LEU A 449 -3.50 -10.19 -13.86
N MET A 450 -4.73 -10.10 -13.35
CA MET A 450 -4.99 -9.95 -11.92
C MET A 450 -4.36 -11.09 -11.14
N MET A 451 -4.66 -12.34 -11.47
CA MET A 451 -4.09 -13.47 -10.74
C MET A 451 -2.57 -13.55 -10.89
N ARG A 452 -2.04 -13.12 -12.04
CA ARG A 452 -0.61 -13.04 -12.27
C ARG A 452 0.08 -12.01 -11.38
N ILE A 453 -0.56 -10.86 -11.16
CA ILE A 453 -0.11 -9.84 -10.20
C ILE A 453 -0.23 -10.37 -8.76
N ILE A 454 -1.38 -10.92 -8.37
CA ILE A 454 -1.63 -11.46 -7.03
C ILE A 454 -0.61 -12.54 -6.72
N SER A 455 -0.43 -13.52 -7.60
CA SER A 455 0.49 -14.64 -7.34
C SER A 455 1.97 -14.27 -7.38
N SER A 456 2.32 -13.07 -7.84
CA SER A 456 3.71 -12.58 -7.85
C SER A 456 4.24 -12.16 -6.47
N GLY A 457 3.35 -11.96 -5.50
CA GLY A 457 3.68 -11.40 -4.20
C GLY A 457 4.88 -12.06 -3.50
N GLU A 458 5.77 -11.22 -2.98
CA GLU A 458 6.85 -11.61 -2.08
C GLU A 458 6.41 -11.35 -0.65
N ARG A 459 6.53 -12.36 0.21
CA ARG A 459 6.14 -12.25 1.62
C ARG A 459 6.95 -11.15 2.30
N VAL A 460 6.25 -10.28 3.03
CA VAL A 460 6.86 -9.20 3.81
C VAL A 460 6.76 -9.53 5.29
N ALA A 461 7.72 -9.02 6.09
CA ALA A 461 7.68 -9.23 7.53
C ALA A 461 6.49 -8.51 8.16
N TRP A 462 5.91 -9.12 9.18
CA TRP A 462 4.98 -8.44 10.08
C TRP A 462 5.75 -7.32 10.78
N SER A 463 5.14 -6.15 10.87
CA SER A 463 5.72 -5.00 11.55
C SER A 463 4.64 -4.25 12.30
N HIS A 464 5.05 -3.55 13.36
CA HIS A 464 4.30 -2.55 14.13
C HIS A 464 5.11 -1.26 14.27
N GLY A 465 5.83 -0.86 13.22
CA GLY A 465 6.87 0.17 13.28
C GLY A 465 8.23 -0.34 13.81
N ILE A 466 8.30 -1.62 14.20
CA ILE A 466 9.52 -2.38 14.51
C ILE A 466 9.42 -3.74 13.80
N VAL A 467 10.54 -4.28 13.31
CA VAL A 467 10.59 -5.61 12.68
C VAL A 467 10.33 -6.69 13.73
N THR A 468 9.25 -7.46 13.60
CA THR A 468 9.09 -8.72 14.32
C THR A 468 9.61 -9.84 13.44
N GLN A 469 10.89 -10.23 13.64
CA GLN A 469 11.60 -11.12 12.72
C GLN A 469 10.97 -12.51 12.55
N ASP A 470 10.12 -12.94 13.47
CA ASP A 470 9.56 -14.30 13.49
C ASP A 470 8.25 -14.46 12.68
N PHE A 471 7.67 -13.37 12.18
CA PHE A 471 6.35 -13.38 11.54
C PHE A 471 6.35 -12.69 10.19
N THR A 472 5.64 -13.27 9.21
CA THR A 472 5.27 -12.58 7.98
C THR A 472 3.90 -11.93 8.13
N ALA A 473 3.71 -10.77 7.48
CA ALA A 473 2.46 -10.03 7.53
C ALA A 473 1.27 -10.90 7.09
N SER A 474 0.12 -10.71 7.74
CA SER A 474 -1.08 -11.48 7.42
C SER A 474 -1.55 -11.20 6.00
N VAL A 475 -2.17 -12.20 5.36
CA VAL A 475 -2.88 -11.98 4.08
C VAL A 475 -3.98 -10.93 4.23
N ALA A 476 -4.61 -10.85 5.40
CA ALA A 476 -5.58 -9.81 5.71
C ALA A 476 -4.99 -8.40 5.65
N GLN A 477 -3.67 -8.25 5.77
CA GLN A 477 -2.99 -6.95 5.75
C GLN A 477 -2.36 -6.62 4.40
N VAL A 478 -1.74 -7.60 3.73
CA VAL A 478 -0.90 -7.37 2.53
C VAL A 478 -1.22 -8.28 1.35
N GLY A 479 -2.28 -9.09 1.42
CA GLY A 479 -2.55 -10.12 0.42
C GLY A 479 -1.40 -11.13 0.35
N THR A 480 -0.90 -11.41 -0.85
CA THR A 480 0.29 -12.27 -1.05
C THR A 480 1.63 -11.56 -0.77
N GLY A 481 1.62 -10.25 -0.50
CA GLY A 481 2.81 -9.46 -0.17
C GLY A 481 3.24 -8.48 -1.26
N LEU A 482 4.52 -8.11 -1.29
CA LEU A 482 5.08 -7.10 -2.18
C LEU A 482 5.09 -7.59 -3.64
N VAL A 483 4.47 -6.84 -4.55
CA VAL A 483 4.43 -7.17 -5.99
C VAL A 483 5.83 -7.37 -6.59
N ASN A 484 5.98 -8.41 -7.41
CA ASN A 484 7.21 -8.68 -8.16
C ASN A 484 6.96 -8.63 -9.68
N ALA A 485 7.30 -7.50 -10.29
CA ALA A 485 7.09 -7.23 -11.71
C ALA A 485 7.87 -8.19 -12.62
N SER A 486 9.06 -8.65 -12.21
CA SER A 486 9.79 -9.68 -12.96
C SER A 486 9.00 -10.99 -13.00
N LYS A 487 8.42 -11.45 -11.88
CA LYS A 487 7.54 -12.64 -11.90
C LYS A 487 6.32 -12.42 -12.80
N VAL A 488 5.70 -11.23 -12.73
CA VAL A 488 4.56 -10.88 -13.58
C VAL A 488 4.95 -10.96 -15.07
N LEU A 489 6.11 -10.46 -15.49
CA LEU A 489 6.45 -10.43 -16.93
C LEU A 489 7.16 -11.68 -17.44
N GLU A 490 7.98 -12.33 -16.62
CA GLU A 490 8.95 -13.35 -17.09
C GLU A 490 8.48 -14.78 -16.87
N TYR A 491 7.61 -15.04 -15.88
CA TYR A 491 7.17 -16.41 -15.61
C TYR A 491 6.31 -16.97 -16.73
N THR A 492 6.28 -18.27 -16.88
CA THR A 492 5.52 -18.97 -17.93
C THR A 492 4.32 -19.71 -17.35
N THR A 493 4.28 -19.91 -16.04
CA THR A 493 3.10 -20.40 -15.33
C THR A 493 1.99 -19.35 -15.29
N GLN A 494 0.74 -19.78 -15.49
CA GLN A 494 -0.46 -18.99 -15.23
C GLN A 494 -1.39 -19.79 -14.30
N LEU A 495 -1.88 -19.14 -13.24
CA LEU A 495 -2.88 -19.70 -12.33
C LEU A 495 -4.28 -19.17 -12.68
N SER A 496 -5.32 -19.96 -12.47
CA SER A 496 -6.70 -19.44 -12.46
C SER A 496 -6.89 -18.47 -11.30
N LEU A 497 -7.76 -17.48 -11.48
CA LEU A 497 -8.06 -16.48 -10.46
C LEU A 497 -8.75 -17.13 -9.26
N GLU A 498 -7.96 -17.43 -8.24
CA GLU A 498 -8.42 -18.11 -7.04
C GLU A 498 -7.83 -17.45 -5.80
N ARG A 499 -8.69 -17.29 -4.79
CA ARG A 499 -8.34 -16.86 -3.44
C ARG A 499 -9.03 -17.82 -2.51
N PHE A 500 -8.27 -18.57 -1.71
CA PHE A 500 -8.83 -19.61 -0.85
C PHE A 500 -9.44 -18.99 0.41
N ALA A 501 -10.60 -18.33 0.23
CA ALA A 501 -11.44 -17.86 1.33
C ALA A 501 -12.04 -19.08 2.02
N LEU A 502 -11.47 -19.46 3.16
CA LEU A 502 -11.84 -20.66 3.92
C LEU A 502 -13.12 -20.47 4.74
N ASN A 503 -13.62 -19.23 4.82
CA ASN A 503 -14.78 -18.82 5.59
C ASN A 503 -14.60 -19.03 7.11
N ASP A 504 -15.69 -18.93 7.87
CA ASP A 504 -15.71 -19.20 9.32
C ASP A 504 -15.89 -20.70 9.65
N THR A 505 -15.71 -21.08 10.91
CA THR A 505 -15.86 -22.49 11.35
C THR A 505 -17.24 -23.08 11.07
N ALA A 506 -18.31 -22.28 11.07
CA ALA A 506 -19.67 -22.78 10.84
C ALA A 506 -19.96 -23.03 9.36
N ASN A 507 -19.34 -22.25 8.48
CA ASN A 507 -19.54 -22.28 7.03
C ASN A 507 -18.25 -22.64 6.28
N PHE A 508 -17.40 -23.44 6.92
CA PHE A 508 -16.03 -23.72 6.49
C PHE A 508 -15.96 -24.30 5.07
N ALA A 509 -15.25 -23.60 4.19
CA ALA A 509 -14.98 -24.03 2.83
C ALA A 509 -13.67 -24.84 2.80
N ALA A 510 -13.78 -26.15 3.02
CA ALA A 510 -12.62 -27.02 3.14
C ALA A 510 -11.90 -27.29 1.80
N GLN A 511 -12.64 -27.42 0.70
CA GLN A 511 -12.11 -27.84 -0.60
C GLN A 511 -11.90 -26.63 -1.51
N HIS A 512 -10.70 -26.54 -2.06
CA HIS A 512 -10.31 -25.50 -3.02
C HIS A 512 -9.53 -26.10 -4.17
N THR A 513 -9.59 -25.46 -5.34
CA THR A 513 -8.84 -25.91 -6.51
C THR A 513 -8.21 -24.72 -7.24
N VAL A 514 -7.13 -24.97 -7.97
CA VAL A 514 -6.54 -23.97 -8.87
C VAL A 514 -6.11 -24.64 -10.17
N ALA A 515 -6.45 -24.05 -11.31
CA ALA A 515 -5.94 -24.48 -12.59
C ALA A 515 -4.54 -23.91 -12.81
N VAL A 516 -3.58 -24.77 -13.16
CA VAL A 516 -2.19 -24.42 -13.46
C VAL A 516 -1.97 -24.63 -14.96
N THR A 517 -1.76 -23.55 -15.69
CA THR A 517 -1.47 -23.54 -17.12
C THR A 517 0.03 -23.33 -17.34
N ASN A 518 0.64 -24.18 -18.16
CA ASN A 518 2.04 -24.07 -18.55
C ASN A 518 2.17 -23.38 -19.92
N ASN A 519 2.65 -22.14 -19.96
CA ASN A 519 2.91 -21.44 -21.22
C ASN A 519 4.37 -21.56 -21.71
N ALA A 520 5.19 -22.40 -21.07
CA ALA A 520 6.54 -22.70 -21.56
C ALA A 520 6.49 -23.64 -22.77
N ALA A 521 7.58 -23.66 -23.54
CA ALA A 521 7.76 -24.57 -24.68
C ALA A 521 8.13 -26.01 -24.26
N GLU A 522 8.32 -26.27 -22.97
CA GLU A 522 8.74 -27.55 -22.41
C GLU A 522 7.78 -28.00 -21.28
N VAL A 523 7.86 -29.28 -20.92
CA VAL A 523 7.09 -29.82 -19.78
C VAL A 523 7.61 -29.20 -18.48
N VAL A 524 6.69 -28.75 -17.63
CA VAL A 524 7.02 -28.15 -16.33
C VAL A 524 6.38 -28.96 -15.21
N THR A 525 7.17 -29.30 -14.19
CA THR A 525 6.69 -29.98 -12.98
C THR A 525 6.42 -28.98 -11.89
N TYR A 526 5.26 -29.10 -11.22
CA TYR A 526 4.82 -28.23 -10.16
C TYR A 526 4.77 -28.97 -8.82
N SER A 527 5.22 -28.30 -7.76
CA SER A 527 5.08 -28.74 -6.38
C SER A 527 4.42 -27.64 -5.54
N PHE A 528 3.80 -28.06 -4.44
CA PHE A 528 2.99 -27.20 -3.59
C PHE A 528 3.47 -27.27 -2.14
N SER A 529 3.43 -26.15 -1.42
CA SER A 529 3.74 -26.12 0.00
C SER A 529 2.96 -25.04 0.74
N VAL A 530 2.61 -25.29 1.99
CA VAL A 530 1.97 -24.28 2.86
C VAL A 530 3.02 -23.29 3.36
N GLU A 531 2.75 -22.01 3.19
CA GLU A 531 3.55 -20.90 3.70
C GLU A 531 2.70 -20.06 4.66
N PRO A 532 2.77 -20.33 5.98
CA PRO A 532 1.91 -19.64 6.94
C PRO A 532 2.31 -18.19 7.12
N ALA A 533 1.31 -17.33 7.33
CA ALA A 533 1.50 -15.95 7.76
C ALA A 533 0.99 -15.75 9.19
N ALA A 534 1.26 -14.58 9.78
CA ALA A 534 0.72 -14.24 11.08
C ALA A 534 -0.81 -14.34 11.08
N GLY A 535 -1.34 -15.06 12.07
CA GLY A 535 -2.73 -14.91 12.51
C GLY A 535 -2.81 -13.87 13.63
N PHE A 536 -4.02 -13.47 13.99
CA PHE A 536 -4.28 -12.54 15.08
C PHE A 536 -5.69 -12.75 15.65
N ASP A 537 -5.89 -12.34 16.89
CA ASP A 537 -7.22 -12.26 17.49
C ASP A 537 -7.93 -11.01 16.96
N THR A 538 -9.17 -11.17 16.50
CA THR A 538 -9.94 -10.05 15.94
C THR A 538 -10.56 -9.20 17.06
N LEU A 539 -10.90 -9.80 18.19
CA LEU A 539 -11.48 -9.11 19.34
C LEU A 539 -10.43 -8.82 20.41
N ASP A 540 -10.59 -7.69 21.10
CA ASP A 540 -9.72 -7.31 22.21
C ASP A 540 -9.86 -8.33 23.35
N ALA A 541 -8.73 -8.93 23.76
CA ALA A 541 -8.72 -9.91 24.85
C ALA A 541 -9.20 -9.35 26.19
N SER A 542 -9.06 -8.03 26.41
CA SER A 542 -9.48 -7.33 27.62
C SER A 542 -10.94 -6.89 27.59
N ASP A 543 -11.49 -6.63 26.40
CA ASP A 543 -12.93 -6.37 26.16
C ASP A 543 -13.40 -7.06 24.88
N PRO A 544 -13.76 -8.36 24.95
CA PRO A 544 -14.19 -9.15 23.79
C PRO A 544 -15.51 -8.72 23.13
N ASN A 545 -15.98 -7.50 23.37
CA ASN A 545 -17.08 -6.86 22.62
C ASN A 545 -16.56 -5.80 21.64
N ARG A 546 -15.25 -5.56 21.59
CA ARG A 546 -14.61 -4.57 20.73
C ARG A 546 -13.60 -5.25 19.81
N LEU A 547 -13.44 -4.68 18.61
CA LEU A 547 -12.35 -5.06 17.73
C LEU A 547 -11.01 -4.73 18.40
N ALA A 548 -10.06 -5.65 18.30
CA ALA A 548 -8.68 -5.39 18.66
C ALA A 548 -8.13 -4.30 17.74
N LYS A 549 -7.60 -3.24 18.34
CA LYS A 549 -6.93 -2.18 17.60
C LYS A 549 -5.48 -2.56 17.34
N TYR A 550 -4.92 -2.03 16.26
CA TYR A 550 -3.50 -2.17 15.98
C TYR A 550 -2.66 -1.49 17.08
N PRO A 551 -1.48 -2.02 17.46
CA PRO A 551 -0.83 -3.23 16.95
C PRO A 551 -1.52 -4.53 17.37
N LEU A 552 -1.79 -5.42 16.41
CA LEU A 552 -2.37 -6.75 16.65
C LEU A 552 -1.28 -7.74 17.04
N ALA A 553 -1.44 -8.49 18.13
CA ALA A 553 -0.43 -9.48 18.53
C ALA A 553 -0.39 -10.64 17.51
N PRO A 554 0.74 -10.85 16.78
CA PRO A 554 0.83 -11.92 15.80
C PRO A 554 0.91 -13.27 16.51
N GLN A 555 0.27 -14.28 15.92
CA GLN A 555 0.21 -15.65 16.44
C GLN A 555 0.46 -16.66 15.33
N ILE A 556 1.00 -17.83 15.71
CA ILE A 556 1.17 -18.96 14.81
C ILE A 556 -0.16 -19.72 14.77
N MET A 557 -0.88 -19.59 13.66
CA MET A 557 -2.18 -20.25 13.44
C MET A 557 -2.14 -20.97 12.08
N VAL A 558 -1.60 -22.20 12.06
CA VAL A 558 -1.35 -22.92 10.79
C VAL A 558 -2.42 -24.00 10.61
N PRO A 559 -3.19 -23.98 9.50
CA PRO A 559 -4.12 -25.07 9.19
C PRO A 559 -3.37 -26.31 8.69
N GLU A 560 -3.94 -27.49 8.95
CA GLU A 560 -3.53 -28.70 8.23
C GLU A 560 -4.08 -28.63 6.80
N VAL A 561 -3.25 -28.96 5.81
CA VAL A 561 -3.64 -28.93 4.39
C VAL A 561 -3.21 -30.22 3.71
N ALA A 562 -4.17 -30.96 3.14
CA ALA A 562 -3.88 -32.00 2.17
C ALA A 562 -3.55 -31.33 0.83
N LEU A 563 -2.28 -31.44 0.43
CA LEU A 563 -1.75 -30.93 -0.84
C LEU A 563 -1.87 -32.03 -1.93
N PRO A 564 -1.82 -31.67 -3.22
CA PRO A 564 -1.69 -32.67 -4.29
C PRO A 564 -0.46 -33.55 -4.05
N GLU A 565 -0.64 -34.86 -3.90
CA GLU A 565 0.46 -35.82 -3.67
C GLU A 565 1.51 -35.74 -4.79
N ASP A 566 2.79 -35.64 -4.43
CA ASP A 566 3.96 -35.57 -5.32
C ASP A 566 3.99 -34.44 -6.37
N GLY A 567 3.01 -33.54 -6.36
CA GLY A 567 2.86 -32.53 -7.41
C GLY A 567 2.50 -33.15 -8.77
N PHE A 568 2.64 -32.39 -9.87
CA PHE A 568 2.38 -32.92 -11.21
C PHE A 568 3.12 -32.17 -12.33
N SER A 569 3.34 -32.87 -13.44
CA SER A 569 3.86 -32.29 -14.68
C SER A 569 2.75 -31.84 -15.62
N VAL A 570 2.93 -30.69 -16.25
CA VAL A 570 2.00 -30.09 -17.23
C VAL A 570 2.75 -29.89 -18.54
N GLY A 571 2.22 -30.39 -19.66
CA GLY A 571 2.81 -30.20 -20.98
C GLY A 571 2.71 -28.76 -21.50
N PRO A 572 3.47 -28.40 -22.55
CA PRO A 572 3.38 -27.08 -23.19
C PRO A 572 1.96 -26.74 -23.63
N GLY A 573 1.44 -25.60 -23.18
CA GLY A 573 0.07 -25.13 -23.45
C GLY A 573 -1.03 -25.91 -22.71
N GLU A 574 -0.68 -26.95 -21.95
CA GLU A 574 -1.65 -27.72 -21.18
C GLU A 574 -2.03 -27.01 -19.88
N THR A 575 -3.18 -27.41 -19.34
CA THR A 575 -3.67 -26.98 -18.03
C THR A 575 -4.05 -28.19 -17.20
N LYS A 576 -3.65 -28.21 -15.92
CA LYS A 576 -4.08 -29.22 -14.93
C LYS A 576 -4.56 -28.54 -13.66
N THR A 577 -5.53 -29.17 -13.01
CA THR A 577 -6.11 -28.66 -11.75
C THR A 577 -5.40 -29.29 -10.55
N ALA A 578 -4.96 -28.46 -9.62
CA ALA A 578 -4.51 -28.87 -8.30
C ALA A 578 -5.66 -28.75 -7.30
N GLU A 579 -5.81 -29.72 -6.40
CA GLU A 579 -6.85 -29.76 -5.38
C GLU A 579 -6.24 -29.67 -3.98
N PHE A 580 -6.90 -28.95 -3.08
CA PHE A 580 -6.46 -28.69 -1.72
C PHE A 580 -7.62 -28.96 -0.76
N THR A 581 -7.35 -29.64 0.35
CA THR A 581 -8.32 -29.80 1.43
C THR A 581 -7.75 -29.27 2.74
N PHE A 582 -8.37 -28.23 3.28
CA PHE A 582 -7.99 -27.59 4.52
C PHE A 582 -8.73 -28.21 5.71
N LYS A 583 -8.09 -28.17 6.88
CA LYS A 583 -8.75 -28.35 8.18
C LYS A 583 -8.54 -27.10 9.03
N VAL A 584 -9.53 -26.81 9.86
CA VAL A 584 -9.48 -25.70 10.81
C VAL A 584 -8.35 -25.94 11.82
N PRO A 585 -7.50 -24.93 12.14
CA PRO A 585 -6.50 -25.05 13.19
C PRO A 585 -7.13 -25.31 14.57
N GLU A 586 -6.55 -26.21 15.34
CA GLU A 586 -7.02 -26.54 16.70
C GLU A 586 -6.36 -25.67 17.77
N GLY A 587 -6.98 -25.61 18.96
CA GLY A 587 -6.39 -24.96 20.15
C GLY A 587 -6.48 -23.44 20.18
N LEU A 588 -7.21 -22.82 19.24
CA LEU A 588 -7.42 -21.37 19.19
C LEU A 588 -8.59 -20.93 20.10
N ASN A 589 -8.51 -19.72 20.64
CA ASN A 589 -9.56 -19.16 21.48
C ASN A 589 -10.70 -18.57 20.61
N ALA A 590 -11.66 -19.40 20.23
CA ALA A 590 -12.78 -18.99 19.38
C ALA A 590 -13.55 -17.74 19.88
N ARG A 591 -13.57 -17.48 21.20
CA ARG A 591 -14.18 -16.27 21.77
C ARG A 591 -13.56 -14.97 21.26
N LEU A 592 -12.29 -14.99 20.86
CA LEU A 592 -11.57 -13.82 20.34
C LEU A 592 -11.64 -13.70 18.82
N LEU A 593 -12.38 -14.61 18.17
CA LEU A 593 -12.55 -14.66 16.72
C LEU A 593 -11.21 -14.67 15.95
N PRO A 594 -10.32 -15.65 16.21
CA PRO A 594 -8.98 -15.63 15.63
C PRO A 594 -9.03 -15.78 14.12
N THR A 595 -8.26 -14.93 13.44
CA THR A 595 -8.07 -14.94 11.98
C THR A 595 -6.72 -15.58 11.68
N TYR A 596 -6.72 -16.63 10.85
CA TYR A 596 -5.52 -17.33 10.41
C TYR A 596 -5.35 -17.19 8.90
N SER A 597 -4.10 -17.15 8.43
CA SER A 597 -3.82 -16.86 7.03
C SER A 597 -2.46 -17.34 6.57
N GLY A 598 -2.26 -17.35 5.26
CA GLY A 598 -0.99 -17.66 4.63
C GLY A 598 -1.14 -17.82 3.13
N SER A 599 -0.20 -18.49 2.49
CA SER A 599 -0.31 -18.81 1.07
C SER A 599 0.04 -20.27 0.80
N ILE A 600 -0.50 -20.81 -0.30
CA ILE A 600 0.03 -22.00 -0.93
C ILE A 600 1.09 -21.54 -1.93
N ALA A 601 2.34 -21.90 -1.70
CA ALA A 601 3.40 -21.68 -2.66
C ALA A 601 3.30 -22.72 -3.78
N VAL A 602 3.32 -22.24 -5.03
CA VAL A 602 3.36 -23.06 -6.25
C VAL A 602 4.76 -22.89 -6.84
N LYS A 603 5.57 -23.95 -6.77
CA LYS A 603 6.94 -23.96 -7.27
C LYS A 603 7.03 -24.78 -8.54
N SER A 604 7.78 -24.31 -9.52
CA SER A 604 7.97 -25.03 -10.79
C SER A 604 9.40 -25.53 -10.96
N SER A 605 9.59 -26.56 -11.78
CA SER A 605 10.91 -27.07 -12.18
C SER A 605 11.76 -26.04 -12.94
N LYS A 606 11.19 -24.91 -13.36
CA LYS A 606 11.90 -23.77 -13.97
C LYS A 606 12.41 -22.76 -12.93
N GLY A 607 12.19 -23.01 -11.63
CA GLY A 607 12.53 -22.09 -10.56
C GLY A 607 11.52 -20.96 -10.37
N GLU A 608 10.32 -21.09 -10.94
CA GLU A 608 9.24 -20.14 -10.70
C GLU A 608 8.63 -20.38 -9.31
N SER A 609 8.27 -19.31 -8.60
CA SER A 609 7.61 -19.38 -7.29
C SER A 609 6.46 -18.38 -7.22
N LEU A 610 5.24 -18.90 -7.18
CA LEU A 610 3.99 -18.15 -7.13
C LEU A 610 3.23 -18.43 -5.82
N ALA A 611 2.31 -17.56 -5.43
CA ALA A 611 1.53 -17.69 -4.20
C ALA A 611 0.02 -17.66 -4.46
N ILE A 612 -0.73 -18.50 -3.75
CA ILE A 612 -2.20 -18.45 -3.71
C ILE A 612 -2.62 -18.11 -2.28
N PRO A 613 -3.29 -16.98 -2.02
CA PRO A 613 -3.63 -16.59 -0.66
C PRO A 613 -4.72 -17.50 -0.08
N TYR A 614 -4.62 -17.81 1.20
CA TYR A 614 -5.69 -18.39 2.00
C TYR A 614 -5.93 -17.59 3.29
N LEU A 615 -7.18 -17.57 3.73
CA LEU A 615 -7.59 -16.90 4.96
C LEU A 615 -8.83 -17.61 5.51
N GLY A 616 -8.84 -17.85 6.82
CA GLY A 616 -10.01 -18.36 7.53
C GLY A 616 -10.15 -17.72 8.90
N LYS A 617 -11.31 -17.95 9.52
CA LYS A 617 -11.66 -17.41 10.82
C LYS A 617 -12.22 -18.52 11.71
N CYS A 618 -11.82 -18.57 12.97
CA CYS A 618 -12.53 -19.39 13.94
C CYS A 618 -13.58 -18.55 14.66
N ILE A 619 -14.81 -19.04 14.69
CA ILE A 619 -15.94 -18.56 15.48
C ILE A 619 -16.34 -19.59 16.53
#